data_AF-A0A433RUV7-F1
#
_entry.id   AF-A0A433RUV7-F1
#
_cell.length_a   1.000
_cell.length_b   1.000
_cell.length_c   1.000
_cell.angle_alpha   90.00
_cell.angle_beta   90.00
_cell.angle_gamma   90.00
#
_symmetry.space_group_name_H-M   'P 1'
#
loop_
_entity.id
_entity.type
_entity.pdbx_description
1 polymer ?
#
loop_
_entity_poly.entity_id
_entity_poly.type
_entity_poly.pdbx_seq_one_letter_code
_entity_poly.pdbx_strand_id
1 'polypeptide(L)' 'MNYYEMDVINVKKFEKLFFIIGFCFMLLYGVYIGGYSSAFVFKYALVIGMVFFTLELIIILFTYWLDYKKSIK' A
#
# COMPACT_ATOMS: atom_id res chain seq x y z
N MET A 1 -27.47 2.07 5.24
CA MET A 1 -26.07 1.87 4.81
C MET A 1 -26.08 0.69 3.86
N ASN A 2 -25.84 0.93 2.58
CA ASN A 2 -25.86 -0.12 1.56
C ASN A 2 -24.62 -1.01 1.70
N TYR A 3 -24.72 -2.30 1.36
CA TYR A 3 -23.60 -3.26 1.43
C TYR A 3 -22.31 -2.71 0.75
N TYR A 4 -22.48 -2.04 -0.39
CA TYR A 4 -21.42 -1.38 -1.14
C TYR A 4 -20.67 -0.27 -0.37
N GLU A 5 -21.34 0.48 0.51
CA GLU A 5 -20.69 1.55 1.28
C GLU A 5 -19.78 0.97 2.37
N MET A 6 -20.14 -0.18 2.95
CA MET A 6 -19.27 -0.88 3.91
C MET A 6 -18.02 -1.46 3.25
N ASP A 7 -18.14 -2.02 2.04
CA ASP A 7 -16.99 -2.57 1.30
C ASP A 7 -15.97 -1.48 0.94
N VAL A 8 -16.43 -0.31 0.47
CA VAL A 8 -15.55 0.81 0.13
C VAL A 8 -14.83 1.38 1.36
N ILE A 9 -15.49 1.42 2.52
CA ILE A 9 -14.86 1.86 3.78
C ILE A 9 -13.75 0.90 4.20
N ASN A 10 -13.96 -0.41 4.07
CA ASN A 10 -12.94 -1.40 4.39
C ASN A 10 -11.75 -1.32 3.42
N VAL A 11 -11.99 -1.16 2.13
CA VAL A 11 -10.94 -1.04 1.11
C VAL A 11 -10.03 0.17 1.38
N LYS A 12 -10.60 1.34 1.72
CA LYS A 12 -9.82 2.53 2.11
C LYS A 12 -8.99 2.32 3.37
N LYS A 13 -9.47 1.49 4.30
CA LYS A 13 -8.75 1.12 5.51
C LYS A 13 -7.53 0.25 5.19
N PHE A 14 -7.69 -0.70 4.27
CA PHE A 14 -6.60 -1.56 3.78
C PHE A 14 -5.56 -0.75 2.97
N GLU A 15 -6.00 0.16 2.11
CA GLU A 15 -5.13 1.10 1.38
C GLU A 15 -4.19 1.84 2.35
N LYS A 16 -4.76 2.47 3.38
CA LYS A 16 -3.97 3.19 4.39
C LYS A 16 -3.00 2.28 5.15
N LEU A 17 -3.39 1.03 5.41
CA LEU A 17 -2.52 0.05 6.05
C LEU A 17 -1.31 -0.29 5.16
N PHE A 18 -1.56 -0.56 3.87
CA PHE A 18 -0.50 -0.88 2.90
C PHE A 18 0.47 0.30 2.70
N PHE A 19 -0.05 1.52 2.64
CA PHE A 19 0.77 2.73 2.60
C PHE A 19 1.71 2.84 3.81
N ILE A 20 1.16 2.67 5.03
CA ILE A 20 1.95 2.76 6.27
C ILE A 20 3.02 1.67 6.30
N ILE A 21 2.67 0.43 5.93
CA ILE A 21 3.63 -0.68 5.91
C ILE A 21 4.73 -0.41 4.88
N GLY A 22 4.38 0.00 3.65
CA GLY A 22 5.35 0.35 2.61
C GLY A 22 6.31 1.46 3.05
N PHE A 23 5.77 2.49 3.71
CA PHE A 23 6.56 3.59 4.26
C PHE A 23 7.52 3.13 5.38
N CYS A 24 7.07 2.27 6.29
CA CYS A 24 7.95 1.68 7.31
C CYS A 24 9.12 0.92 6.69
N PHE A 25 8.88 0.14 5.63
CA PHE A 25 9.94 -0.57 4.91
C PHE A 25 10.91 0.38 4.19
N MET A 26 10.43 1.52 3.67
CA MET A 26 11.30 2.59 3.16
C MET A 26 12.22 3.16 4.25
N LEU A 27 11.69 3.43 5.45
CA LEU A 27 12.50 3.90 6.57
C LEU A 27 13.55 2.87 7.00
N LEU A 28 13.19 1.59 7.03
CA LEU A 28 14.12 0.49 7.31
C LEU A 28 15.24 0.42 6.27
N TYR A 29 14.94 0.68 5.00
CA TYR A 29 15.98 0.79 3.97
C TYR A 29 16.88 2.02 4.15
N GLY A 30 16.34 3.13 4.68
CA GLY A 30 17.15 4.28 5.11
C GLY A 30 18.22 3.91 6.14
N VAL A 31 17.90 2.99 7.07
CA VAL A 31 18.87 2.45 8.05
C VAL A 31 20.00 1.68 7.35
N TYR A 32 19.69 0.95 6.27
CA TYR A 32 20.69 0.27 5.45
C TYR A 32 21.61 1.25 4.72
N ILE A 33 21.05 2.24 4.02
CA ILE A 33 21.84 3.25 3.28
C ILE A 33 22.70 4.08 4.25
N GLY A 34 22.16 4.39 5.43
CA GLY A 34 22.88 5.13 6.48
C GLY A 34 24.03 4.34 7.12
N GLY A 35 24.24 3.07 6.75
CA GLY A 35 25.34 2.25 7.25
C GLY A 35 25.17 1.76 8.68
N TYR A 36 23.98 1.95 9.28
CA TYR A 36 23.70 1.54 10.66
C TYR A 36 23.56 0.02 10.82
N SER A 37 23.10 -0.68 9.78
CA SER A 37 22.96 -2.14 9.82
C SER A 37 23.11 -2.79 8.44
N SER A 38 23.87 -3.88 8.37
CA SER A 38 24.09 -4.69 7.16
C SER A 38 23.24 -5.95 7.11
N ALA A 39 22.27 -6.11 8.01
CA ALA A 39 21.43 -7.31 8.05
C ALA A 39 20.62 -7.47 6.76
N PHE A 40 20.40 -8.72 6.36
CA PHE A 40 19.76 -9.09 5.10
C PHE A 40 18.37 -8.42 4.94
N VAL A 41 17.60 -8.35 6.03
CA VAL A 41 16.26 -7.73 6.04
C VAL A 41 16.30 -6.26 5.62
N PHE A 42 17.29 -5.48 6.06
CA PHE A 42 17.39 -4.07 5.70
C PHE A 42 17.80 -3.85 4.24
N LYS A 43 18.61 -4.77 3.67
CA LYS A 43 19.02 -4.71 2.26
C LYS A 43 17.83 -4.86 1.30
N TYR A 44 16.88 -5.74 1.63
CA TYR A 44 15.69 -5.99 0.82
C TYR A 44 14.48 -5.16 1.22
N ALA A 45 14.60 -4.35 2.28
CA ALA A 45 13.50 -3.53 2.79
C ALA A 45 12.93 -2.59 1.71
N LEU A 46 13.76 -2.04 0.82
CA LEU A 46 13.27 -1.20 -0.29
C LEU A 46 12.34 -1.99 -1.22
N VAL A 47 12.75 -3.19 -1.63
CA VAL A 47 11.99 -4.03 -2.56
C VAL A 47 10.66 -4.41 -1.92
N ILE A 48 10.69 -4.79 -0.64
CA ILE A 48 9.48 -5.11 0.12
C ILE A 48 8.55 -3.88 0.20
N GLY A 49 9.08 -2.70 0.48
CA GLY A 49 8.32 -1.45 0.50
C GLY A 49 7.68 -1.12 -0.86
N MET A 50 8.41 -1.30 -1.96
CA MET A 50 7.88 -1.11 -3.31
C MET A 50 6.75 -2.09 -3.65
N VAL A 51 6.83 -3.34 -3.18
CA VAL A 51 5.74 -4.32 -3.36
C VAL A 51 4.47 -3.83 -2.68
N PHE A 52 4.57 -3.31 -1.46
CA PHE A 52 3.41 -2.77 -0.74
C PHE A 52 2.81 -1.53 -1.42
N PHE A 53 3.63 -0.60 -1.90
CA PHE A 53 3.13 0.54 -2.68
C PHE A 53 2.51 0.13 -4.02
N THR A 54 3.03 -0.92 -4.67
CA THR A 54 2.43 -1.45 -5.90
C THR A 54 1.03 -2.02 -5.62
N LEU A 55 0.87 -2.75 -4.51
CA LEU A 55 -0.43 -3.28 -4.10
C LEU A 55 -1.43 -2.17 -3.75
N GLU A 56 -0.98 -1.12 -3.05
CA GLU A 56 -1.79 0.07 -2.79
C GLU A 56 -2.30 0.70 -4.09
N LEU A 57 -1.41 0.89 -5.07
CA LEU A 57 -1.74 1.49 -6.37
C LEU A 57 -2.76 0.64 -7.14
N ILE A 58 -2.64 -0.69 -7.08
CA ILE A 58 -3.61 -1.63 -7.66
C ILE A 58 -4.98 -1.48 -7.00
N ILE A 59 -5.03 -1.35 -5.66
CA ILE A 59 -6.29 -1.17 -4.91
C ILE A 59 -6.96 0.13 -5.32
N ILE A 60 -6.21 1.24 -5.41
CA ILE A 60 -6.72 2.56 -5.82
C ILE A 60 -7.31 2.49 -7.23
N LEU A 61 -6.58 1.89 -8.18
CA LEU A 61 -7.04 1.68 -9.56
C LEU A 61 -8.34 0.86 -9.60
N PHE A 62 -8.42 -0.19 -8.80
CA PHE A 62 -9.59 -1.06 -8.73
C PHE A 62 -10.82 -0.31 -8.19
N THR A 63 -10.66 0.47 -7.11
CA THR A 63 -11.75 1.30 -6.56
C THR A 63 -12.21 2.34 -7.58
N TYR A 64 -11.28 3.02 -8.26
CA TYR A 64 -11.62 4.01 -9.27
C TYR A 64 -12.39 3.39 -10.45
N TRP A 65 -11.99 2.19 -10.89
CA TRP A 65 -12.68 1.48 -11.97
C TRP A 65 -14.10 1.06 -11.57
N LEU A 66 -14.30 0.60 -10.33
CA LEU A 66 -15.63 0.27 -9.80
C LEU A 66 -16.53 1.51 -9.74
N ASP A 67 -16.02 2.63 -9.26
CA ASP A 67 -16.76 3.90 -9.20
C ASP A 67 -17.12 4.41 -10.61
N TYR A 68 -16.19 4.33 -11.57
CA TYR A 68 -16.45 4.68 -12.97
C TYR A 68 -17.56 3.82 -13.58
N LYS A 69 -17.53 2.50 -13.38
CA LYS A 69 -18.56 1.57 -13.88
C LYS A 69 -19.93 1.86 -13.27
N LYS A 70 -19.98 2.31 -12.02
CA LYS A 70 -21.22 2.73 -11.35
C LYS A 70 -21.79 4.02 -11.94
N SER A 71 -20.94 4.97 -12.35
CA SER A 71 -21.39 6.25 -12.93
C SER A 71 -22.01 6.13 -14.33
N ILE A 72 -21.75 5.03 -15.05
CA ILE A 72 -22.27 4.80 -16.41
C ILE A 72 -23.61 4.04 -16.40
N LYS A 73 -23.96 3.40 -15.27
CA LYS A 73 -25.23 2.71 -15.07
C LYS A 73 -26.25 3.62 -14.38
#